data_AF-A0A0F8A3U3-F1
#
_entry.id   AF-A0A0F8A3U3-F1
#
_cell.length_a   1.000
_cell.length_b   1.000
_cell.length_c   1.000
_cell.angle_alpha   90.00
_cell.angle_beta   90.00
_cell.angle_gamma   90.00
#
_symmetry.space_group_name_H-M   'P 1'
#
loop_
_entity.id
_entity.type
_entity.pdbx_description
1 polymer ?
#
loop_
_entity_poly.entity_id
_entity_poly.type
_entity_poly.pdbx_seq_one_letter_code
_entity_poly.pdbx_strand_id
1 'polypeptide(L)'
;MTADLRGYGGEPELSDRLVPIDPVRQIPWQTRQWQQRRRQGLSFVSLSNTKRSPVCLHKHRDLPRPVTRSRAKGGWGRQYRRSGCPSQQARARHGVGPRFIYDLKHGRPNGETTWRSFCRHRPSRLQTFRDSAGFWSCITMLLLAIFAVFLTAGAASHDRFDNLVAFGDSYTDEGRGDYFNRNHRAPPEGQRLPPRNVTFSGGYAWPRFVTARTGASTYNYAVAGAVCSNDIVTRILDPINAPFPSVLEYEAPVFGRESSNRSLYPNRRADNTVYALWIGTNDLGIDGFLGATQHKDKTLTSFVDCVWALFDSVYRAGGRRFILINQLPLQLAPLYATPGAAGRGNTRYWRDRAAYNVTDFQDKLKQYTTTVNTMFDYGVPFELLVRQRWRGSTFSILDAHSILTDVYADPSRYLDSPANLTAPYRNCLRGCVDSSEPLSGFMW
;
A
#
# COMPACT_ATOMS: atom_id res chain seq x y z
N MET A 1 26.86 30.95 7.16
CA MET A 1 28.18 30.65 6.55
C MET A 1 27.94 30.25 5.11
N THR A 2 28.45 31.04 4.18
CA THR A 2 28.28 30.87 2.73
C THR A 2 29.37 29.94 2.18
N ALA A 3 28.99 29.05 1.26
CA ALA A 3 29.92 28.33 0.40
C ALA A 3 29.41 28.47 -1.05
N ASP A 4 30.13 29.26 -1.84
CA ASP A 4 29.87 29.50 -3.26
C ASP A 4 30.29 28.27 -4.09
N LEU A 5 29.56 27.98 -5.17
CA LEU A 5 29.92 26.93 -6.15
C LEU A 5 29.98 27.55 -7.53
N ARG A 6 31.09 28.23 -7.82
CA ARG A 6 31.44 28.67 -9.17
C ARG A 6 32.31 27.64 -9.88
N GLY A 7 31.88 27.30 -11.09
CA GLY A 7 32.77 27.12 -12.24
C GLY A 7 33.64 25.87 -12.28
N TYR A 8 33.35 25.01 -13.27
CA TYR A 8 34.37 24.66 -14.28
C TYR A 8 33.67 24.50 -15.63
N GLY A 9 33.93 25.47 -16.52
CA GLY A 9 33.70 25.34 -17.95
C GLY A 9 35.07 25.39 -18.64
N GLY A 10 35.24 24.59 -19.70
CA GLY A 10 36.48 24.51 -20.44
C GLY A 10 36.33 23.58 -21.63
N GLU A 11 36.07 24.15 -22.81
CA GLU A 11 36.35 23.50 -24.09
C GLU A 11 37.87 23.45 -24.33
N PRO A 12 38.31 22.58 -25.25
CA PRO A 12 39.20 23.08 -26.30
C PRO A 12 38.74 22.70 -27.72
N GLU A 13 39.31 23.43 -28.68
CA GLU A 13 38.90 23.52 -30.08
C GLU A 13 38.98 22.23 -30.92
N LEU A 14 38.25 22.23 -32.04
CA LEU A 14 38.36 21.24 -33.11
C LEU A 14 39.73 21.30 -33.79
N SER A 15 40.23 20.14 -34.24
CA SER A 15 41.05 20.06 -35.44
C SER A 15 40.59 18.89 -36.32
N ASP A 16 40.44 19.15 -37.61
CA ASP A 16 39.91 18.18 -38.58
C ASP A 16 40.86 17.02 -38.87
N ARG A 17 40.30 15.81 -38.96
CA ARG A 17 40.75 14.75 -39.90
C ARG A 17 39.70 13.65 -40.07
N LEU A 18 38.94 13.75 -41.16
CA LEU A 18 38.08 12.70 -41.70
C LEU A 18 38.90 11.59 -42.38
N VAL A 19 38.76 10.33 -41.98
CA VAL A 19 38.71 9.13 -42.87
C VAL A 19 38.03 7.95 -42.10
N PRO A 20 37.62 6.81 -42.71
CA PRO A 20 36.22 6.41 -42.72
C PRO A 20 35.87 5.16 -41.89
N ILE A 21 34.57 4.86 -41.81
CA ILE A 21 33.99 3.67 -41.17
C ILE A 21 33.94 2.50 -42.18
N ASP A 22 34.42 1.32 -41.79
CA ASP A 22 34.15 0.02 -42.45
C ASP A 22 33.62 -0.99 -41.42
N PRO A 23 32.38 -1.53 -41.57
CA PRO A 23 31.71 -2.30 -40.52
C PRO A 23 31.78 -3.82 -40.70
N VAL A 24 32.94 -4.47 -40.47
CA VAL A 24 33.05 -5.95 -40.50
C VAL A 24 33.93 -6.53 -39.38
N ARG A 25 33.32 -7.37 -38.52
CA ARG A 25 33.92 -8.22 -37.44
C ARG A 25 34.57 -7.44 -36.28
N GLN A 26 34.20 -7.63 -35.02
CA GLN A 26 34.37 -8.89 -34.28
C GLN A 26 33.30 -9.10 -33.18
N ILE A 27 32.92 -10.37 -32.97
CA ILE A 27 32.15 -10.85 -31.81
C ILE A 27 33.03 -11.87 -31.06
N PRO A 28 33.23 -11.74 -29.74
CA PRO A 28 33.70 -12.85 -28.92
C PRO A 28 32.76 -13.19 -27.73
N TRP A 29 32.20 -14.40 -27.81
CA TRP A 29 32.04 -15.36 -26.69
C TRP A 29 31.32 -14.94 -25.38
N GLN A 30 30.05 -15.34 -25.23
CA GLN A 30 29.56 -16.08 -24.03
C GLN A 30 28.18 -16.75 -24.20
N THR A 31 28.06 -17.76 -25.07
CA THR A 31 26.91 -18.70 -25.06
C THR A 31 27.31 -20.11 -25.51
N ARG A 32 27.75 -20.96 -24.57
CA ARG A 32 27.80 -22.43 -24.73
C ARG A 32 27.60 -23.14 -23.39
N GLN A 33 26.35 -23.36 -23.01
CA GLN A 33 25.87 -24.56 -22.31
C GLN A 33 24.33 -24.57 -22.35
N TRP A 34 23.72 -25.75 -22.16
CA TRP A 34 22.25 -25.98 -22.13
C TRP A 34 21.47 -26.07 -23.46
N GLN A 35 22.00 -26.83 -24.43
CA GLN A 35 21.13 -27.69 -25.27
C GLN A 35 21.72 -29.10 -25.47
N GLN A 36 21.62 -29.94 -24.43
CA GLN A 36 21.67 -31.40 -24.59
C GLN A 36 21.08 -32.09 -23.34
N ARG A 37 19.77 -32.38 -23.38
CA ARG A 37 19.07 -33.45 -22.62
C ARG A 37 17.57 -33.47 -22.93
N ARG A 38 17.20 -34.05 -24.07
CA ARG A 38 15.88 -34.66 -24.30
C ARG A 38 16.07 -35.94 -25.12
N ARG A 39 15.98 -37.10 -24.45
CA ARG A 39 15.63 -38.44 -24.97
C ARG A 39 16.06 -39.52 -23.97
N GLN A 40 15.31 -39.65 -22.88
CA GLN A 40 14.92 -40.95 -22.34
C GLN A 40 13.50 -40.78 -21.80
N GLY A 41 12.55 -41.51 -22.37
CA GLY A 41 11.18 -41.56 -21.88
C GLY A 41 11.01 -42.85 -21.11
N LEU A 42 10.53 -42.77 -19.87
CA LEU A 42 9.94 -43.88 -19.13
C LEU A 42 8.73 -43.35 -18.37
N SER A 43 7.61 -44.05 -18.54
CA SER A 43 6.33 -43.70 -17.92
C SER A 43 6.38 -43.84 -16.41
N PHE A 44 5.66 -42.97 -15.69
CA PHE A 44 5.07 -43.34 -14.41
C PHE A 44 3.56 -43.15 -14.46
N VAL A 45 2.86 -44.20 -14.01
CA VAL A 45 1.40 -44.31 -14.02
C VAL A 45 0.83 -43.52 -12.85
N SER A 46 -0.18 -42.69 -13.11
CA SER A 46 -1.04 -42.14 -12.05
C SER A 46 -2.31 -42.98 -11.95
N LEU A 47 -2.47 -43.71 -10.85
CA LEU A 47 -3.72 -44.37 -10.48
C LEU A 47 -4.58 -43.39 -9.68
N SER A 48 -5.72 -42.98 -10.23
CA SER A 48 -6.85 -42.48 -9.43
C SER A 48 -8.13 -43.20 -9.86
N ASN A 49 -8.70 -43.95 -8.91
CA ASN A 49 -9.76 -44.90 -9.22
C ASN A 49 -11.15 -44.27 -9.02
N THR A 50 -11.83 -44.04 -10.15
CA THR A 50 -13.28 -44.09 -10.36
C THR A 50 -14.26 -43.88 -9.19
N LYS A 51 -15.25 -43.00 -9.42
CA LYS A 51 -16.67 -43.41 -9.47
C LYS A 51 -17.43 -42.60 -10.53
N ARG A 52 -18.22 -43.30 -11.35
CA ARG A 52 -19.04 -42.78 -12.49
C ARG A 52 -20.41 -42.31 -11.96
N SER A 53 -20.97 -41.17 -12.39
CA SER A 53 -21.85 -40.94 -13.58
C SER A 53 -23.29 -41.51 -13.38
N PRO A 54 -24.38 -40.94 -13.97
CA PRO A 54 -24.48 -40.59 -15.39
C PRO A 54 -25.00 -39.18 -15.74
N VAL A 55 -24.69 -38.80 -16.98
CA VAL A 55 -25.21 -37.65 -17.74
C VAL A 55 -26.41 -38.10 -18.58
N CYS A 56 -27.41 -37.24 -18.78
CA CYS A 56 -28.37 -37.38 -19.87
C CYS A 56 -28.02 -36.44 -21.02
N LEU A 57 -27.83 -36.98 -22.23
CA LEU A 57 -27.74 -36.20 -23.47
C LEU A 57 -29.14 -35.81 -23.95
N HIS A 58 -29.28 -34.62 -24.53
CA HIS A 58 -30.17 -34.38 -25.67
C HIS A 58 -29.45 -33.50 -26.72
N LYS A 59 -29.89 -33.60 -27.99
CA LYS A 59 -29.08 -33.32 -29.19
C LYS A 59 -29.95 -32.70 -30.29
N HIS A 60 -29.40 -31.81 -31.13
CA HIS A 60 -30.05 -31.15 -32.30
C HIS A 60 -31.23 -30.21 -31.93
N ARG A 61 -31.64 -29.17 -32.68
CA ARG A 61 -31.33 -28.59 -34.02
C ARG A 61 -31.19 -27.05 -33.89
N ASP A 62 -30.79 -26.20 -34.85
CA ASP A 62 -29.90 -26.21 -36.04
C ASP A 62 -29.60 -24.70 -36.36
N LEU A 63 -29.15 -24.31 -37.57
CA LEU A 63 -28.95 -22.90 -38.02
C LEU A 63 -29.78 -22.58 -39.28
N PRO A 64 -30.00 -21.28 -39.61
CA PRO A 64 -29.29 -20.74 -40.78
C PRO A 64 -28.69 -19.31 -40.60
N ARG A 65 -27.81 -18.93 -41.53
CA ARG A 65 -27.11 -17.62 -41.60
C ARG A 65 -27.79 -16.66 -42.65
N PRO A 66 -27.13 -15.64 -43.27
CA PRO A 66 -27.40 -14.23 -42.95
C PRO A 66 -27.79 -13.36 -44.16
N VAL A 67 -28.22 -12.10 -43.94
CA VAL A 67 -28.36 -11.09 -45.01
C VAL A 67 -27.77 -9.72 -44.58
N THR A 68 -27.47 -8.87 -45.55
CA THR A 68 -26.40 -7.87 -45.56
C THR A 68 -26.79 -6.40 -45.28
N ARG A 69 -25.77 -5.61 -44.90
CA ARG A 69 -25.59 -4.14 -44.98
C ARG A 69 -26.59 -3.33 -45.83
N SER A 70 -26.92 -2.12 -45.33
CA SER A 70 -26.99 -0.90 -46.17
C SER A 70 -26.58 0.38 -45.40
N ARG A 71 -26.19 1.42 -46.15
CA ARG A 71 -25.65 2.73 -45.71
C ARG A 71 -26.56 3.84 -46.24
N ALA A 72 -26.92 4.85 -45.43
CA ALA A 72 -27.20 6.26 -45.81
C ALA A 72 -27.49 7.06 -44.51
N LYS A 73 -26.82 8.15 -44.15
CA LYS A 73 -26.84 9.55 -44.69
C LYS A 73 -28.22 10.23 -44.67
N GLY A 74 -28.37 11.31 -43.88
CA GLY A 74 -29.36 12.36 -44.16
C GLY A 74 -29.92 13.18 -42.98
N GLY A 75 -29.32 14.33 -42.68
CA GLY A 75 -30.05 15.62 -42.69
C GLY A 75 -30.91 16.12 -41.49
N TRP A 76 -30.59 17.35 -41.07
CA TRP A 76 -31.53 18.42 -40.67
C TRP A 76 -32.42 18.28 -39.41
N GLY A 77 -31.85 18.70 -38.28
CA GLY A 77 -32.24 19.93 -37.57
C GLY A 77 -33.72 20.25 -37.27
N ARG A 78 -34.01 20.49 -35.97
CA ARG A 78 -35.03 21.46 -35.56
C ARG A 78 -34.73 22.00 -34.15
N GLN A 79 -34.82 23.32 -33.99
CA GLN A 79 -34.70 24.00 -32.69
C GLN A 79 -35.96 23.76 -31.85
N TYR A 80 -35.81 23.73 -30.52
CA TYR A 80 -36.84 24.22 -29.61
C TYR A 80 -36.20 25.03 -28.48
N ARG A 81 -36.47 26.35 -28.47
CA ARG A 81 -36.35 27.20 -27.28
C ARG A 81 -37.65 27.09 -26.48
N ARG A 82 -37.55 27.03 -25.15
CA ARG A 82 -38.46 27.61 -24.13
C ARG A 82 -37.70 27.53 -22.79
N SER A 83 -37.13 28.64 -22.30
CA SER A 83 -37.76 29.62 -21.41
C SER A 83 -38.17 29.00 -20.06
N GLY A 84 -37.40 29.29 -19.01
CA GLY A 84 -37.71 28.86 -17.64
C GLY A 84 -38.32 29.97 -16.78
N CYS A 85 -38.71 29.61 -15.56
CA CYS A 85 -38.87 30.49 -14.40
C CYS A 85 -38.84 29.65 -13.10
N PRO A 86 -38.69 30.27 -11.91
CA PRO A 86 -37.90 29.67 -10.83
C PRO A 86 -38.71 29.07 -9.67
N SER A 87 -38.03 28.31 -8.81
CA SER A 87 -38.51 27.93 -7.47
C SER A 87 -37.51 28.35 -6.39
N GLN A 88 -37.96 29.15 -5.44
CA GLN A 88 -37.22 29.47 -4.22
C GLN A 88 -37.31 28.34 -3.16
N GLN A 89 -36.45 28.47 -2.14
CA GLN A 89 -36.63 28.02 -0.75
C GLN A 89 -36.37 26.54 -0.36
N ALA A 90 -35.22 26.39 0.31
CA ALA A 90 -35.11 26.06 1.74
C ALA A 90 -34.88 24.60 2.20
N ARG A 91 -33.87 24.50 3.09
CA ARG A 91 -33.62 23.48 4.13
C ARG A 91 -33.47 22.01 3.71
N ALA A 92 -32.31 21.44 4.05
CA ALA A 92 -32.20 20.58 5.24
C ALA A 92 -30.73 20.30 5.61
N ARG A 93 -30.40 20.35 6.91
CA ARG A 93 -29.21 19.67 7.44
C ARG A 93 -29.61 18.22 7.72
N HIS A 94 -28.83 17.24 7.26
CA HIS A 94 -28.94 15.86 7.71
C HIS A 94 -27.57 15.28 8.05
N GLY A 95 -27.37 14.99 9.34
CA GLY A 95 -26.30 14.10 9.77
C GLY A 95 -26.66 12.66 9.43
N VAL A 96 -25.65 11.83 9.13
CA VAL A 96 -25.83 10.43 8.73
C VAL A 96 -25.42 9.54 9.90
N GLY A 97 -26.42 8.89 10.51
CA GLY A 97 -26.22 7.70 11.34
C GLY A 97 -26.36 6.42 10.47
N PRO A 98 -25.70 5.31 10.84
CA PRO A 98 -25.65 4.10 10.01
C PRO A 98 -26.99 3.36 9.98
N ARG A 99 -27.36 2.84 8.80
CA ARG A 99 -28.45 1.87 8.63
C ARG A 99 -27.90 0.45 8.56
N PHE A 100 -28.39 -0.42 9.41
CA PHE A 100 -28.43 -1.86 9.16
C PHE A 100 -29.88 -2.27 8.87
N ILE A 101 -30.06 -3.22 7.96
CA ILE A 101 -31.02 -4.34 7.95
C ILE A 101 -31.13 -4.86 6.50
N TYR A 102 -30.84 -6.15 6.35
CA TYR A 102 -31.55 -7.03 5.42
C TYR A 102 -31.59 -8.41 6.06
N ASP A 103 -32.78 -8.90 6.41
CA ASP A 103 -33.09 -10.33 6.32
C ASP A 103 -34.60 -10.51 6.05
N LEU A 104 -34.93 -11.52 5.26
CA LEU A 104 -36.27 -11.82 4.75
C LEU A 104 -36.42 -13.33 4.54
N LYS A 105 -37.18 -14.00 5.43
CA LYS A 105 -37.98 -15.25 5.27
C LYS A 105 -38.16 -15.90 6.66
N HIS A 106 -39.33 -16.34 7.14
CA HIS A 106 -40.45 -17.04 6.49
C HIS A 106 -41.75 -16.84 7.29
N GLY A 107 -42.92 -17.03 6.65
CA GLY A 107 -44.23 -16.93 7.30
C GLY A 107 -44.76 -18.24 7.90
N ARG A 108 -45.82 -18.13 8.69
CA ARG A 108 -46.71 -19.21 9.13
C ARG A 108 -48.17 -18.84 8.84
N PRO A 109 -49.05 -19.79 8.46
CA PRO A 109 -50.48 -19.54 8.37
C PRO A 109 -51.20 -19.77 9.71
N ASN A 110 -52.30 -19.05 9.93
CA ASN A 110 -53.28 -19.33 10.99
C ASN A 110 -54.36 -20.30 10.46
N GLY A 111 -55.00 -21.05 11.37
CA GLY A 111 -56.16 -21.87 11.06
C GLY A 111 -56.71 -22.57 12.30
N GLU A 112 -57.74 -22.00 12.92
CA GLU A 112 -58.51 -22.65 13.98
C GLU A 112 -59.55 -23.62 13.40
N THR A 113 -59.79 -24.77 14.04
CA THR A 113 -61.17 -25.23 14.27
C THR A 113 -61.25 -26.31 15.36
N THR A 114 -62.35 -26.25 16.13
CA THR A 114 -62.71 -27.04 17.31
C THR A 114 -63.10 -28.49 17.01
N TRP A 115 -62.93 -29.41 17.99
CA TRP A 115 -63.94 -30.43 18.36
C TRP A 115 -63.76 -30.90 19.83
N ARG A 116 -64.76 -31.61 20.37
CA ARG A 116 -64.99 -31.82 21.82
C ARG A 116 -64.57 -33.21 22.33
N SER A 117 -64.22 -33.30 23.63
CA SER A 117 -64.89 -34.13 24.68
C SER A 117 -63.97 -34.86 25.69
N PHE A 118 -64.41 -34.84 26.97
CA PHE A 118 -64.26 -35.83 28.07
C PHE A 118 -62.99 -36.72 28.16
N CYS A 119 -62.26 -36.75 29.29
CA CYS A 119 -62.75 -37.26 30.57
C CYS A 119 -61.93 -36.79 31.80
N ARG A 120 -62.54 -36.82 33.00
CA ARG A 120 -61.87 -36.57 34.29
C ARG A 120 -61.26 -37.85 34.84
N HIS A 121 -60.15 -37.78 35.60
CA HIS A 121 -60.03 -38.40 36.93
C HIS A 121 -58.79 -37.87 37.71
N ARG A 122 -58.94 -37.82 39.03
CA ARG A 122 -57.96 -37.58 40.13
C ARG A 122 -58.28 -38.70 41.17
N PRO A 123 -57.50 -38.96 42.26
CA PRO A 123 -56.27 -38.30 42.73
C PRO A 123 -55.16 -39.25 43.30
N SER A 124 -54.06 -38.62 43.77
CA SER A 124 -53.40 -38.87 45.09
C SER A 124 -52.16 -39.78 45.27
N ARG A 125 -51.21 -39.19 46.05
CA ARG A 125 -50.30 -39.72 47.09
C ARG A 125 -48.81 -40.05 46.80
N LEU A 126 -47.99 -39.41 47.65
CA LEU A 126 -46.70 -39.82 48.27
C LEU A 126 -45.49 -40.00 47.32
N GLN A 127 -44.54 -39.05 47.30
CA GLN A 127 -43.35 -38.97 48.18
C GLN A 127 -42.36 -40.13 48.06
N THR A 128 -41.20 -39.89 47.43
CA THR A 128 -39.85 -39.93 48.05
C THR A 128 -38.76 -39.59 47.00
N PHE A 129 -37.50 -39.48 47.45
CA PHE A 129 -36.26 -39.34 46.65
C PHE A 129 -35.97 -37.98 45.97
N ARG A 130 -35.60 -37.01 46.82
CA ARG A 130 -34.20 -36.52 46.96
C ARG A 130 -33.35 -36.51 45.67
N ASP A 131 -33.42 -35.44 44.88
CA ASP A 131 -32.53 -35.25 43.73
C ASP A 131 -31.94 -33.83 43.58
N SER A 132 -30.62 -33.77 43.81
CA SER A 132 -29.56 -33.19 42.94
C SER A 132 -29.67 -31.80 42.27
N ALA A 133 -30.77 -31.03 42.40
CA ALA A 133 -30.95 -29.75 41.69
C ALA A 133 -30.12 -28.56 42.23
N GLY A 134 -29.70 -28.58 43.50
CA GLY A 134 -29.02 -27.44 44.14
C GLY A 134 -27.58 -27.19 43.68
N PHE A 135 -26.89 -28.20 43.14
CA PHE A 135 -25.45 -28.12 42.84
C PHE A 135 -25.15 -27.59 41.43
N TRP A 136 -26.04 -27.87 40.46
CA TRP A 136 -25.89 -27.39 39.08
C TRP A 136 -26.15 -25.88 38.94
N SER A 137 -26.98 -25.29 39.80
CA SER A 137 -27.30 -23.85 39.77
C SER A 137 -26.10 -22.95 40.12
N CYS A 138 -25.16 -23.43 40.94
CA CYS A 138 -23.95 -22.68 41.28
C CYS A 138 -22.90 -22.72 40.16
N ILE A 139 -22.79 -23.85 39.43
CA ILE A 139 -21.88 -23.98 38.29
C ILE A 139 -22.32 -23.08 37.13
N THR A 140 -23.63 -22.97 36.88
CA THR A 140 -24.16 -22.03 35.87
C THR A 140 -23.95 -20.56 36.23
N MET A 141 -24.03 -20.19 37.52
CA MET A 141 -23.70 -18.82 37.96
C MET A 141 -22.21 -18.50 37.79
N LEU A 142 -21.32 -19.46 38.07
CA LEU A 142 -19.88 -19.26 37.90
C LEU A 142 -19.46 -19.18 36.43
N LEU A 143 -20.13 -19.93 35.54
CA LEU A 143 -19.95 -19.80 34.08
C LEU A 143 -20.55 -18.50 33.53
N LEU A 144 -21.60 -17.95 34.14
CA LEU A 144 -22.10 -16.61 33.81
C LEU A 144 -21.16 -15.49 34.29
N ALA A 145 -20.32 -15.72 35.31
CA ALA A 145 -19.21 -14.80 35.63
C ALA A 145 -18.08 -14.85 34.60
N ILE A 146 -17.90 -15.96 33.88
CA ILE A 146 -17.02 -16.05 32.69
C ILE A 146 -17.69 -15.39 31.46
N PHE A 147 -19.02 -15.31 31.45
CA PHE A 147 -19.82 -14.59 30.46
C PHE A 147 -20.23 -13.16 30.85
N ALA A 148 -19.67 -12.62 31.95
CA ALA A 148 -19.15 -11.28 31.93
C ALA A 148 -17.81 -11.36 31.18
N VAL A 149 -17.85 -11.41 29.84
CA VAL A 149 -17.43 -10.24 29.03
C VAL A 149 -16.45 -9.41 29.86
N PHE A 150 -15.13 -9.65 29.77
CA PHE A 150 -14.27 -9.11 28.72
C PHE A 150 -14.60 -7.65 28.31
N LEU A 151 -15.28 -6.91 29.18
CA LEU A 151 -15.59 -5.48 29.14
C LEU A 151 -14.51 -4.65 29.82
N THR A 152 -13.43 -5.30 30.28
CA THR A 152 -12.11 -4.84 29.91
C THR A 152 -11.77 -5.39 28.52
N ALA A 153 -12.41 -4.79 27.50
CA ALA A 153 -11.59 -4.18 26.46
C ALA A 153 -10.60 -3.31 27.23
N GLY A 154 -9.41 -3.87 27.50
CA GLY A 154 -8.38 -3.15 28.21
C GLY A 154 -8.19 -1.86 27.42
N ALA A 155 -8.54 -0.73 28.04
CA ALA A 155 -8.33 0.59 27.43
C ALA A 155 -6.88 0.57 27.00
N ALA A 156 -6.66 0.50 25.68
CA ALA A 156 -5.40 -0.02 25.16
C ALA A 156 -4.31 0.85 25.74
N SER A 157 -3.53 0.26 26.65
CA SER A 157 -2.30 0.87 27.14
C SER A 157 -1.62 1.37 25.88
N HIS A 158 -1.33 2.67 25.84
CA HIS A 158 -0.58 3.27 24.75
C HIS A 158 0.81 2.62 24.83
N ASP A 159 0.93 1.41 24.27
CA ASP A 159 1.86 0.41 24.76
C ASP A 159 3.26 0.89 24.46
N ARG A 160 3.86 1.49 25.48
CA ARG A 160 5.07 2.28 25.38
C ARG A 160 6.14 1.40 24.77
N PHE A 161 6.55 1.75 23.56
CA PHE A 161 7.59 1.03 22.84
C PHE A 161 8.91 1.75 23.06
N ASP A 162 9.96 0.96 23.27
CA ASP A 162 11.33 1.47 23.45
C ASP A 162 12.04 1.60 22.11
N ASN A 163 11.53 0.92 21.07
CA ASN A 163 12.21 0.75 19.78
C ASN A 163 11.23 0.97 18.61
N LEU A 164 11.63 1.83 17.66
CA LEU A 164 11.02 1.96 16.34
C LEU A 164 11.99 1.42 15.29
N VAL A 165 11.56 0.46 14.49
CA VAL A 165 12.29 0.00 13.30
C VAL A 165 11.52 0.46 12.07
N ALA A 166 12.16 1.21 11.19
CA ALA A 166 11.52 1.87 10.05
C ALA A 166 12.14 1.43 8.72
N PHE A 167 11.28 1.16 7.75
CA PHE A 167 11.57 0.72 6.38
C PHE A 167 10.86 1.61 5.36
N GLY A 168 11.37 1.68 4.14
CA GLY A 168 10.70 2.37 3.03
C GLY A 168 11.56 3.38 2.27
N ASP A 169 10.92 4.42 1.72
CA ASP A 169 11.58 5.33 0.79
C ASP A 169 12.02 6.68 1.41
N SER A 170 12.16 7.70 0.55
CA SER A 170 12.49 9.09 0.89
C SER A 170 11.57 9.74 1.92
N TYR A 171 10.33 9.27 2.11
CA TYR A 171 9.48 9.77 3.19
C TYR A 171 9.99 9.37 4.58
N THR A 172 10.80 8.32 4.67
CA THR A 172 11.32 7.74 5.91
C THR A 172 12.84 7.89 6.05
N ASP A 173 13.60 7.90 4.95
CA ASP A 173 15.06 7.99 4.96
C ASP A 173 15.59 9.30 5.59
N GLU A 174 16.63 9.16 6.41
CA GLU A 174 17.32 10.23 7.13
C GLU A 174 18.77 10.45 6.69
N GLY A 175 19.28 9.69 5.71
CA GLY A 175 20.65 9.83 5.22
C GLY A 175 21.29 8.55 4.66
N ARG A 176 20.56 7.43 4.58
CA ARG A 176 21.06 6.18 4.03
C ARG A 176 21.22 6.25 2.51
N GLY A 177 20.27 6.85 1.79
CA GLY A 177 20.43 7.16 0.37
C GLY A 177 21.60 8.12 0.08
N ASP A 178 21.77 9.15 0.93
CA ASP A 178 22.93 10.05 0.86
C ASP A 178 24.25 9.32 1.17
N TYR A 179 24.25 8.33 2.07
CA TYR A 179 25.41 7.47 2.32
C TYR A 179 25.79 6.70 1.05
N PHE A 180 24.84 6.03 0.39
CA PHE A 180 25.07 5.34 -0.88
C PHE A 180 25.64 6.28 -1.95
N ASN A 181 25.05 7.47 -2.10
CA ASN A 181 25.48 8.47 -3.09
C ASN A 181 26.92 8.96 -2.87
N ARG A 182 27.38 9.08 -1.62
CA ARG A 182 28.72 9.60 -1.30
C ARG A 182 29.81 8.54 -1.17
N ASN A 183 29.44 7.34 -0.73
CA ASN A 183 30.41 6.28 -0.38
C ASN A 183 30.48 5.18 -1.44
N HIS A 184 29.61 5.20 -2.45
CA HIS A 184 29.54 4.21 -3.53
C HIS A 184 29.34 2.76 -3.01
N ARG A 185 28.76 2.62 -1.81
CA ARG A 185 28.50 1.33 -1.14
C ARG A 185 27.48 1.49 -0.01
N ALA A 186 26.96 0.37 0.48
CA ALA A 186 26.09 0.34 1.65
C ALA A 186 26.81 0.79 2.94
N PRO A 187 26.09 1.38 3.92
CA PRO A 187 26.59 1.56 5.28
C PRO A 187 27.10 0.25 5.90
N PRO A 188 28.13 0.31 6.77
CA PRO A 188 28.55 -0.84 7.58
C PRO A 188 27.41 -1.38 8.44
N GLU A 189 27.28 -2.71 8.49
CA GLU A 189 26.28 -3.37 9.31
C GLU A 189 26.62 -3.28 10.81
N GLY A 190 25.57 -3.30 11.65
CA GLY A 190 25.68 -3.22 13.10
C GLY A 190 25.81 -1.79 13.64
N GLN A 191 25.69 -0.76 12.80
CA GLN A 191 25.84 0.65 13.19
C GLN A 191 24.60 1.47 12.84
N ARG A 192 24.21 2.39 13.73
CA ARG A 192 23.20 3.41 13.42
C ARG A 192 23.86 4.56 12.67
N LEU A 193 23.29 4.96 11.54
CA LEU A 193 23.61 6.24 10.91
C LEU A 193 23.18 7.39 11.85
N PRO A 194 23.94 8.50 11.91
CA PRO A 194 23.55 9.67 12.69
C PRO A 194 22.25 10.28 12.14
N PRO A 195 21.36 10.82 13.00
CA PRO A 195 20.16 11.50 12.54
C PRO A 195 20.50 12.77 11.76
N ARG A 196 19.62 13.17 10.84
CA ARG A 196 19.76 14.44 10.10
C ARG A 196 18.50 15.29 10.22
N ASN A 197 18.71 16.59 10.31
CA ASN A 197 17.67 17.62 10.33
C ASN A 197 17.34 18.19 8.95
N VAL A 198 18.01 17.71 7.89
CA VAL A 198 17.74 18.04 6.49
C VAL A 198 17.64 16.73 5.73
N THR A 199 16.39 16.31 5.47
CA THR A 199 16.02 15.11 4.73
C THR A 199 15.18 15.50 3.49
N PHE A 200 14.56 14.53 2.82
CA PHE A 200 13.71 14.79 1.65
C PHE A 200 12.39 15.52 2.00
N SER A 201 12.05 15.68 3.28
CA SER A 201 10.96 16.56 3.75
C SER A 201 11.35 18.03 3.89
N GLY A 202 12.60 18.41 3.59
CA GLY A 202 13.15 19.74 3.91
C GLY A 202 13.50 19.94 5.39
N GLY A 203 13.16 19.00 6.26
CA GLY A 203 13.46 19.02 7.68
C GLY A 203 13.78 17.62 8.22
N TYR A 204 13.33 17.33 9.44
CA TYR A 204 13.34 15.96 9.98
C TYR A 204 12.33 15.06 9.24
N ALA A 205 12.64 13.77 9.09
CA ALA A 205 11.69 12.76 8.66
C ALA A 205 10.77 12.32 9.83
N TRP A 206 9.62 11.73 9.51
CA TRP A 206 8.61 11.32 10.51
C TRP A 206 9.15 10.47 11.69
N PRO A 207 10.16 9.57 11.55
CA PRO A 207 10.65 8.77 12.68
C PRO A 207 11.25 9.62 13.81
N ARG A 208 11.79 10.82 13.52
CA ARG A 208 12.34 11.72 14.55
C ARG A 208 11.26 12.36 15.40
N PHE A 209 10.12 12.71 14.81
CA PHE A 209 8.98 13.20 15.57
C PHE A 209 8.43 12.10 16.51
N VAL A 210 8.51 10.83 16.10
CA VAL A 210 8.18 9.70 16.97
C VAL A 210 9.20 9.53 18.10
N THR A 211 10.51 9.50 17.82
CA THR A 211 11.56 9.47 18.86
C THR A 211 11.42 10.64 19.84
N ALA A 212 11.18 11.86 19.35
CA ALA A 212 11.02 13.05 20.20
C ALA A 212 9.78 13.00 21.10
N ARG A 213 8.67 12.40 20.63
CA ARG A 213 7.42 12.28 21.41
C ARG A 213 7.39 11.08 22.37
N THR A 214 8.14 10.03 22.10
CA THR A 214 8.05 8.74 22.84
C THR A 214 9.30 8.39 23.64
N GLY A 215 10.46 8.97 23.30
CA GLY A 215 11.77 8.54 23.79
C GLY A 215 12.31 7.26 23.14
N ALA A 216 11.59 6.67 22.17
CA ALA A 216 11.99 5.42 21.54
C ALA A 216 13.27 5.57 20.69
N SER A 217 14.14 4.57 20.73
CA SER A 217 15.28 4.43 19.82
C SER A 217 14.80 4.09 18.42
N THR A 218 15.13 4.94 17.44
CA THR A 218 14.84 4.70 16.02
C THR A 218 15.99 3.98 15.32
N TYR A 219 15.63 2.94 14.56
CA TYR A 219 16.48 2.13 13.69
C TYR A 219 15.95 2.23 12.27
N ASN A 220 16.64 2.99 11.42
CA ASN A 220 16.13 3.38 10.12
C ASN A 220 16.88 2.67 8.99
N TYR A 221 16.16 1.82 8.25
CA TYR A 221 16.66 1.08 7.09
C TYR A 221 16.24 1.70 5.76
N ALA A 222 15.27 2.61 5.77
CA ALA A 222 14.72 3.24 4.57
C ALA A 222 15.81 3.88 3.70
N VAL A 223 15.64 3.78 2.37
CA VAL A 223 16.55 4.37 1.38
C VAL A 223 15.78 5.26 0.42
N ALA A 224 16.21 6.51 0.28
CA ALA A 224 15.56 7.44 -0.64
C ALA A 224 15.61 6.95 -2.10
N GLY A 225 14.43 6.89 -2.72
CA GLY A 225 14.25 6.32 -4.07
C GLY A 225 14.12 4.79 -4.12
N ALA A 226 14.05 4.11 -2.96
CA ALA A 226 13.71 2.70 -2.89
C ALA A 226 12.33 2.41 -3.51
N VAL A 227 12.26 1.27 -4.18
CA VAL A 227 11.01 0.56 -4.50
C VAL A 227 10.82 -0.57 -3.50
N CYS A 228 9.65 -1.20 -3.47
CA CYS A 228 9.44 -2.38 -2.64
C CYS A 228 10.36 -3.54 -3.07
N SER A 229 10.46 -3.82 -4.37
CA SER A 229 11.37 -4.85 -4.91
C SER A 229 11.79 -4.56 -6.35
N ASN A 230 13.06 -4.80 -6.64
CA ASN A 230 13.66 -4.76 -7.96
C ASN A 230 13.11 -5.85 -8.89
N ASP A 231 12.56 -6.96 -8.36
CA ASP A 231 11.83 -7.95 -9.16
C ASP A 231 10.54 -7.35 -9.76
N ILE A 232 10.02 -6.26 -9.20
CA ILE A 232 8.81 -5.58 -9.66
C ILE A 232 9.17 -4.40 -10.55
N VAL A 233 10.04 -3.51 -10.07
CA VAL A 233 10.53 -2.33 -10.79
C VAL A 233 12.04 -2.23 -10.58
N THR A 234 12.86 -2.61 -11.57
CA THR A 234 14.31 -2.44 -11.44
C THR A 234 14.72 -1.04 -11.88
N ARG A 235 15.41 -0.30 -11.02
CA ARG A 235 16.08 0.97 -11.36
C ARG A 235 17.55 0.88 -11.01
N ILE A 236 18.44 1.47 -11.80
CA ILE A 236 19.87 1.53 -11.49
C ILE A 236 20.16 2.78 -10.66
N LEU A 237 20.95 2.64 -9.60
CA LEU A 237 21.51 3.74 -8.82
C LEU A 237 22.95 3.98 -9.28
N ASP A 238 23.16 4.99 -10.13
CA ASP A 238 24.45 5.24 -10.80
C ASP A 238 25.66 5.26 -9.84
N PRO A 239 25.61 5.88 -8.64
CA PRO A 239 26.73 5.86 -7.69
C PRO A 239 27.21 4.47 -7.26
N ILE A 240 26.38 3.42 -7.33
CA ILE A 240 26.79 2.04 -7.02
C ILE A 240 26.83 1.12 -8.25
N ASN A 241 26.47 1.63 -9.43
CA ASN A 241 26.35 0.86 -10.69
C ASN A 241 25.59 -0.47 -10.52
N ALA A 242 24.51 -0.45 -9.73
CA ALA A 242 23.72 -1.62 -9.35
C ALA A 242 22.24 -1.23 -9.18
N PRO A 243 21.32 -2.20 -9.06
CA PRO A 243 19.93 -1.92 -8.73
C PRO A 243 19.79 -1.08 -7.45
N PHE A 244 18.78 -0.21 -7.41
CA PHE A 244 18.46 0.61 -6.25
C PHE A 244 18.31 -0.27 -5.00
N PRO A 245 18.88 0.12 -3.85
CA PRO A 245 18.64 -0.57 -2.59
C PRO A 245 17.13 -0.50 -2.26
N SER A 246 16.47 -1.64 -2.31
CA SER A 246 15.01 -1.79 -2.16
C SER A 246 14.64 -2.40 -0.81
N VAL A 247 13.36 -2.38 -0.49
CA VAL A 247 12.83 -2.97 0.74
C VAL A 247 13.17 -4.47 0.86
N LEU A 248 12.95 -5.27 -0.20
CA LEU A 248 13.17 -6.73 -0.14
C LEU A 248 14.60 -7.19 -0.45
N GLU A 249 15.35 -6.52 -1.34
CA GLU A 249 16.70 -6.97 -1.70
C GLU A 249 17.80 -6.32 -0.84
N TYR A 250 17.50 -5.23 -0.12
CA TYR A 250 18.45 -4.56 0.76
C TYR A 250 17.96 -4.39 2.20
N GLU A 251 16.83 -3.71 2.44
CA GLU A 251 16.47 -3.28 3.80
C GLU A 251 16.12 -4.46 4.72
N ALA A 252 15.24 -5.36 4.26
CA ALA A 252 14.84 -6.54 5.02
C ALA A 252 16.00 -7.54 5.25
N PRO A 253 16.88 -7.82 4.25
CA PRO A 253 18.09 -8.62 4.48
C PRO A 253 19.06 -8.01 5.49
N VAL A 254 19.33 -6.69 5.44
CA VAL A 254 20.22 -6.02 6.41
C VAL A 254 19.61 -6.06 7.80
N PHE A 255 18.33 -5.69 7.95
CA PHE A 255 17.63 -5.83 9.24
C PHE A 255 17.66 -7.28 9.74
N GLY A 256 17.47 -8.27 8.86
CA GLY A 256 17.53 -9.69 9.22
C GLY A 256 18.85 -10.07 9.89
N ARG A 257 19.99 -9.69 9.28
CA ARG A 257 21.35 -9.93 9.82
C ARG A 257 21.60 -9.16 11.12
N GLU A 258 21.15 -7.91 11.17
CA GLU A 258 21.34 -7.04 12.33
C GLU A 258 20.39 -7.36 13.51
N SER A 259 19.26 -8.03 13.26
CA SER A 259 18.22 -8.23 14.27
C SER A 259 18.65 -9.09 15.46
N SER A 260 19.71 -9.90 15.38
CA SER A 260 20.25 -10.62 16.55
C SER A 260 21.38 -9.85 17.26
N ASN A 261 21.86 -8.74 16.70
CA ASN A 261 22.98 -7.97 17.24
C ASN A 261 22.58 -7.20 18.51
N ARG A 262 23.02 -7.67 19.67
CA ARG A 262 22.74 -7.07 20.98
C ARG A 262 23.40 -5.70 21.20
N SER A 263 24.50 -5.38 20.52
CA SER A 263 25.13 -4.07 20.62
C SER A 263 24.31 -2.99 19.90
N LEU A 264 23.67 -3.36 18.78
CA LEU A 264 22.73 -2.50 18.07
C LEU A 264 21.36 -2.46 18.75
N TYR A 265 20.82 -3.63 19.10
CA TYR A 265 19.50 -3.84 19.69
C TYR A 265 19.61 -4.38 21.14
N PRO A 266 19.99 -3.55 22.13
CA PRO A 266 20.25 -4.00 23.49
C PRO A 266 19.01 -4.54 24.19
N ASN A 267 17.85 -3.91 23.99
CA ASN A 267 16.61 -4.22 24.70
C ASN A 267 15.44 -4.61 23.78
N ARG A 268 15.67 -4.90 22.48
CA ARG A 268 14.60 -5.22 21.53
C ARG A 268 13.89 -6.53 21.91
N ARG A 269 12.57 -6.45 22.02
CA ARG A 269 11.66 -7.56 22.30
C ARG A 269 10.37 -7.40 21.45
N ALA A 270 9.55 -8.45 21.41
CA ALA A 270 8.30 -8.46 20.66
C ALA A 270 7.25 -7.47 21.21
N ASP A 271 7.24 -7.24 22.52
CA ASP A 271 6.32 -6.35 23.24
C ASP A 271 6.69 -4.87 23.10
N ASN A 272 7.98 -4.53 23.08
CA ASN A 272 8.45 -3.13 23.14
C ASN A 272 8.95 -2.56 21.80
N THR A 273 8.75 -3.26 20.68
CA THR A 273 9.28 -2.84 19.37
C THR A 273 8.20 -2.75 18.32
N VAL A 274 8.10 -1.57 17.69
CA VAL A 274 7.21 -1.28 16.57
C VAL A 274 7.99 -1.30 15.27
N TYR A 275 7.41 -1.90 14.23
CA TYR A 275 7.98 -2.03 12.90
C TYR A 275 7.08 -1.32 11.88
N ALA A 276 7.62 -0.31 11.20
CA ALA A 276 6.86 0.54 10.30
C ALA A 276 7.40 0.47 8.86
N LEU A 277 6.51 0.42 7.89
CA LEU A 277 6.82 0.55 6.46
C LEU A 277 6.07 1.73 5.85
N TRP A 278 6.78 2.55 5.08
CA TRP A 278 6.17 3.51 4.15
C TRP A 278 6.87 3.47 2.79
N ILE A 279 6.24 2.80 1.82
CA ILE A 279 6.79 2.54 0.49
C ILE A 279 5.69 2.67 -0.55
N GLY A 280 6.05 2.97 -1.80
CA GLY A 280 5.16 2.89 -2.96
C GLY A 280 5.18 4.12 -3.86
N THR A 281 5.76 5.24 -3.44
CA THR A 281 5.81 6.45 -4.28
C THR A 281 6.65 6.24 -5.54
N ASN A 282 7.73 5.46 -5.43
CA ASN A 282 8.60 5.09 -6.54
C ASN A 282 8.03 3.92 -7.36
N ASP A 283 7.34 2.97 -6.71
CA ASP A 283 6.69 1.83 -7.36
C ASP A 283 5.49 2.26 -8.22
N LEU A 284 4.60 3.09 -7.67
CA LEU A 284 3.38 3.55 -8.35
C LEU A 284 3.62 4.76 -9.25
N GLY A 285 4.71 5.48 -9.02
CA GLY A 285 5.07 6.70 -9.72
C GLY A 285 5.64 6.51 -11.12
N ILE A 286 6.22 7.59 -11.63
CA ILE A 286 6.76 7.70 -13.00
C ILE A 286 7.86 6.69 -13.31
N ASP A 287 8.72 6.39 -12.34
CA ASP A 287 9.79 5.41 -12.55
C ASP A 287 9.34 3.95 -12.34
N GLY A 288 8.04 3.74 -12.13
CA GLY A 288 7.38 2.44 -11.92
C GLY A 288 6.11 2.28 -12.78
N PHE A 289 5.00 1.87 -12.15
CA PHE A 289 3.75 1.53 -12.84
C PHE A 289 3.18 2.66 -13.72
N LEU A 290 3.36 3.93 -13.37
CA LEU A 290 2.84 5.04 -14.19
C LEU A 290 3.63 5.23 -15.49
N GLY A 291 4.95 5.00 -15.45
CA GLY A 291 5.82 5.01 -16.63
C GLY A 291 5.87 3.69 -17.39
N ALA A 292 5.09 2.69 -16.98
CA ALA A 292 5.10 1.33 -17.52
C ALA A 292 6.48 0.64 -17.50
N THR A 293 7.31 0.92 -16.48
CA THR A 293 8.68 0.39 -16.33
C THR A 293 8.75 -0.91 -15.51
N GLN A 294 7.63 -1.34 -14.90
CA GLN A 294 7.57 -2.60 -14.17
C GLN A 294 7.86 -3.79 -15.09
N HIS A 295 8.34 -4.90 -14.50
CA HIS A 295 8.49 -6.16 -15.22
C HIS A 295 7.14 -6.63 -15.78
N LYS A 296 7.16 -7.17 -17.00
CA LYS A 296 5.97 -7.41 -17.85
C LYS A 296 4.79 -8.10 -17.16
N ASP A 297 5.07 -9.07 -16.30
CA ASP A 297 4.05 -9.92 -15.65
C ASP A 297 3.67 -9.42 -14.23
N LYS A 298 4.08 -8.20 -13.86
CA LYS A 298 3.86 -7.61 -12.53
C LYS A 298 2.69 -6.64 -12.54
N THR A 299 1.98 -6.61 -11.43
CA THR A 299 0.74 -5.83 -11.23
C THR A 299 0.77 -5.11 -9.88
N LEU A 300 -0.22 -4.26 -9.60
CA LEU A 300 -0.38 -3.64 -8.28
C LEU A 300 -0.46 -4.69 -7.15
N THR A 301 -1.06 -5.86 -7.42
CA THR A 301 -1.05 -7.00 -6.48
C THR A 301 0.37 -7.48 -6.17
N SER A 302 1.28 -7.52 -7.16
CA SER A 302 2.68 -7.89 -6.93
C SER A 302 3.39 -6.91 -5.98
N PHE A 303 3.08 -5.62 -6.05
CA PHE A 303 3.57 -4.62 -5.09
C PHE A 303 2.99 -4.85 -3.69
N VAL A 304 1.70 -5.13 -3.58
CA VAL A 304 1.04 -5.45 -2.30
C VAL A 304 1.60 -6.75 -1.67
N ASP A 305 1.85 -7.79 -2.47
CA ASP A 305 2.49 -9.03 -2.02
C ASP A 305 3.92 -8.81 -1.53
N CYS A 306 4.67 -7.91 -2.17
CA CYS A 306 6.00 -7.49 -1.73
C CYS A 306 5.95 -6.79 -0.35
N VAL A 307 4.97 -5.92 -0.13
CA VAL A 307 4.73 -5.30 1.19
C VAL A 307 4.48 -6.36 2.26
N TRP A 308 3.68 -7.39 1.97
CA TRP A 308 3.48 -8.51 2.91
C TRP A 308 4.76 -9.34 3.15
N ALA A 309 5.60 -9.53 2.13
CA ALA A 309 6.86 -10.25 2.25
C ALA A 309 7.90 -9.55 3.16
N LEU A 310 7.85 -8.22 3.28
CA LEU A 310 8.61 -7.51 4.32
C LEU A 310 8.12 -7.94 5.71
N PHE A 311 6.82 -7.88 5.96
CA PHE A 311 6.26 -8.22 7.27
C PHE A 311 6.46 -9.69 7.63
N ASP A 312 6.47 -10.61 6.66
CA ASP A 312 6.93 -12.00 6.86
C ASP A 312 8.39 -12.07 7.32
N SER A 313 9.26 -11.25 6.75
CA SER A 313 10.68 -11.19 7.11
C SER A 313 10.90 -10.60 8.51
N VAL A 314 10.15 -9.55 8.85
CA VAL A 314 10.12 -8.96 10.19
C VAL A 314 9.55 -9.94 11.23
N TYR A 315 8.47 -10.65 10.90
CA TYR A 315 7.84 -11.64 11.77
C TYR A 315 8.77 -12.82 12.08
N ARG A 316 9.50 -13.32 11.07
CA ARG A 316 10.54 -14.35 11.23
C ARG A 316 11.69 -13.89 12.13
N ALA A 317 12.04 -12.60 12.11
CA ALA A 317 13.02 -11.97 13.01
C ALA A 317 12.46 -11.61 14.42
N GLY A 318 11.26 -12.11 14.75
CA GLY A 318 10.63 -11.96 16.07
C GLY A 318 9.76 -10.70 16.24
N GLY A 319 9.57 -9.88 15.20
CA GLY A 319 8.71 -8.70 15.29
C GLY A 319 7.22 -9.05 15.41
N ARG A 320 6.47 -8.28 16.22
CA ARG A 320 5.04 -8.54 16.49
C ARG A 320 4.13 -7.30 16.48
N ARG A 321 4.64 -6.08 16.29
CA ARG A 321 3.82 -4.85 16.26
C ARG A 321 4.07 -4.11 14.97
N PHE A 322 3.14 -4.19 14.02
CA PHE A 322 3.33 -3.72 12.65
C PHE A 322 2.51 -2.47 12.35
N ILE A 323 3.11 -1.54 11.60
CA ILE A 323 2.46 -0.36 11.04
C ILE A 323 2.74 -0.31 9.54
N LEU A 324 1.69 -0.20 8.73
CA LEU A 324 1.80 0.13 7.32
C LEU A 324 1.25 1.54 7.10
N ILE A 325 2.08 2.44 6.59
CA ILE A 325 1.65 3.78 6.20
C ILE A 325 1.20 3.70 4.73
N ASN A 326 -0.04 4.10 4.45
CA ASN A 326 -0.64 3.91 3.14
C ASN A 326 -0.18 4.95 2.09
N GLN A 327 -0.62 4.79 0.84
CA GLN A 327 -0.22 5.63 -0.28
C GLN A 327 -0.83 7.03 -0.17
N LEU A 328 -0.01 8.05 -0.32
CA LEU A 328 -0.47 9.44 -0.46
C LEU A 328 -1.38 9.62 -1.69
N PRO A 329 -2.20 10.68 -1.76
CA PRO A 329 -2.90 11.09 -2.98
C PRO A 329 -1.91 11.66 -4.00
N LEU A 330 -1.08 10.80 -4.60
CA LEU A 330 0.05 11.18 -5.45
C LEU A 330 -0.36 12.10 -6.61
N GLN A 331 -1.58 11.96 -7.14
CA GLN A 331 -2.12 12.85 -8.18
C GLN A 331 -2.15 14.35 -7.79
N LEU A 332 -2.10 14.66 -6.49
CA LEU A 332 -2.07 16.03 -5.96
C LEU A 332 -0.65 16.58 -5.78
N ALA A 333 0.39 15.73 -5.77
CA ALA A 333 1.76 16.19 -5.55
C ALA A 333 2.25 17.04 -6.74
N PRO A 334 3.08 18.10 -6.53
CA PRO A 334 3.51 19.02 -7.59
C PRO A 334 4.25 18.40 -8.78
N LEU A 335 4.71 17.15 -8.65
CA LEU A 335 5.30 16.34 -9.71
C LEU A 335 4.27 15.86 -10.76
N TYR A 336 3.03 15.62 -10.32
CA TYR A 336 1.96 14.98 -11.09
C TYR A 336 0.73 15.88 -11.29
N ALA A 337 0.55 16.88 -10.43
CA ALA A 337 -0.55 17.83 -10.50
C ALA A 337 -0.52 18.68 -11.79
N THR A 338 -1.62 19.38 -12.07
CA THR A 338 -1.81 20.05 -13.37
C THR A 338 -0.88 21.25 -13.53
N PRO A 339 -0.03 21.29 -14.58
CA PRO A 339 0.88 22.40 -14.82
C PRO A 339 0.19 23.76 -14.78
N GLY A 340 0.72 24.69 -13.98
CA GLY A 340 0.16 26.03 -13.80
C GLY A 340 -0.91 26.17 -12.72
N ALA A 341 -1.50 25.07 -12.24
CA ALA A 341 -2.38 25.06 -11.06
C ALA A 341 -1.62 24.63 -9.80
N ALA A 342 -1.02 23.43 -9.84
CA ALA A 342 -0.14 22.89 -8.79
C ALA A 342 1.02 22.06 -9.36
N GLY A 343 0.93 21.64 -10.63
CA GLY A 343 2.07 21.07 -11.34
C GLY A 343 3.07 22.15 -11.73
N ARG A 344 4.37 21.82 -11.66
CA ARG A 344 5.43 22.66 -12.23
C ARG A 344 6.04 22.12 -13.53
N GLY A 345 5.43 21.07 -14.09
CA GLY A 345 5.88 20.38 -15.30
C GLY A 345 7.08 19.46 -15.00
N ASN A 346 6.94 18.16 -15.24
CA ASN A 346 8.01 17.22 -14.93
C ASN A 346 9.13 17.30 -15.97
N THR A 347 10.24 17.94 -15.59
CA THR A 347 11.44 18.07 -16.43
C THR A 347 12.55 17.10 -16.06
N ARG A 348 12.53 16.53 -14.84
CA ARG A 348 13.64 15.77 -14.23
C ARG A 348 13.49 14.26 -14.35
N TYR A 349 12.31 13.72 -14.06
CA TYR A 349 12.06 12.26 -14.02
C TYR A 349 11.41 11.76 -15.31
N TRP A 350 10.93 12.67 -16.15
CA TRP A 350 10.16 12.32 -17.34
C TRP A 350 11.02 12.30 -18.60
N ARG A 351 11.30 11.09 -19.10
CA ARG A 351 12.22 10.84 -20.23
C ARG A 351 11.70 11.36 -21.57
N ASP A 352 10.40 11.21 -21.86
CA ASP A 352 9.78 11.69 -23.10
C ASP A 352 8.57 12.60 -22.82
N ARG A 353 8.80 13.91 -22.82
CA ARG A 353 7.77 14.94 -22.55
C ARG A 353 6.57 14.90 -23.51
N ALA A 354 6.69 14.30 -24.69
CA ALA A 354 5.54 14.14 -25.59
C ALA A 354 4.53 13.09 -25.09
N ALA A 355 5.00 12.09 -24.33
CA ALA A 355 4.15 11.06 -23.72
C ALA A 355 3.39 11.52 -22.45
N TYR A 356 3.60 12.74 -21.96
CA TYR A 356 2.98 13.22 -20.72
C TYR A 356 1.55 13.74 -20.92
N ASN A 357 0.56 12.84 -20.79
CA ASN A 357 -0.83 13.25 -20.67
C ASN A 357 -1.20 13.45 -19.19
N VAL A 358 -1.11 14.70 -18.72
CA VAL A 358 -1.40 15.14 -17.34
C VAL A 358 -2.66 14.49 -16.76
N THR A 359 -3.78 14.56 -17.48
CA THR A 359 -5.09 14.10 -16.97
C THR A 359 -5.13 12.58 -16.83
N ASP A 360 -4.72 11.86 -17.87
CA ASP A 360 -4.62 10.39 -17.85
C ASP A 360 -3.68 9.90 -16.73
N PHE A 361 -2.61 10.65 -16.46
CA PHE A 361 -1.63 10.32 -15.42
C PHE A 361 -2.16 10.56 -14.01
N GLN A 362 -2.89 11.66 -13.80
CA GLN A 362 -3.58 11.93 -12.53
C GLN A 362 -4.68 10.90 -12.26
N ASP A 363 -5.48 10.56 -13.27
CA ASP A 363 -6.51 9.55 -13.16
C ASP A 363 -5.89 8.18 -12.85
N LYS A 364 -4.82 7.78 -13.55
CA LYS A 364 -4.08 6.55 -13.25
C LYS A 364 -3.51 6.53 -11.82
N LEU A 365 -2.83 7.59 -11.38
CA LEU A 365 -2.30 7.67 -10.01
C LEU A 365 -3.40 7.62 -8.95
N LYS A 366 -4.53 8.31 -9.19
CA LYS A 366 -5.71 8.23 -8.33
C LYS A 366 -6.22 6.79 -8.25
N GLN A 367 -6.39 6.11 -9.39
CA GLN A 367 -6.80 4.71 -9.40
C GLN A 367 -5.78 3.79 -8.71
N TYR A 368 -4.48 3.96 -8.97
CA TYR A 368 -3.42 3.14 -8.37
C TYR A 368 -3.37 3.30 -6.85
N THR A 369 -3.31 4.53 -6.36
CA THR A 369 -3.23 4.83 -4.91
C THR A 369 -4.51 4.42 -4.19
N THR A 370 -5.70 4.71 -4.74
CA THR A 370 -6.97 4.22 -4.16
C THR A 370 -7.06 2.70 -4.18
N THR A 371 -6.65 2.02 -5.27
CA THR A 371 -6.68 0.55 -5.36
C THR A 371 -5.74 -0.10 -4.36
N VAL A 372 -4.50 0.39 -4.26
CA VAL A 372 -3.51 -0.12 -3.30
C VAL A 372 -3.94 0.12 -1.86
N ASN A 373 -4.47 1.32 -1.54
CA ASN A 373 -4.99 1.60 -0.20
C ASN A 373 -6.18 0.71 0.14
N THR A 374 -7.06 0.44 -0.81
CA THR A 374 -8.14 -0.55 -0.66
C THR A 374 -7.58 -1.95 -0.40
N MET A 375 -6.58 -2.38 -1.18
CA MET A 375 -5.92 -3.68 -0.97
C MET A 375 -5.23 -3.78 0.39
N PHE A 376 -4.71 -2.69 0.95
CA PHE A 376 -4.18 -2.66 2.31
C PHE A 376 -5.29 -2.73 3.37
N ASP A 377 -6.33 -1.91 3.24
CA ASP A 377 -7.45 -1.82 4.20
C ASP A 377 -8.16 -3.17 4.40
N TYR A 378 -8.48 -3.88 3.30
CA TYR A 378 -9.02 -5.24 3.37
C TYR A 378 -7.94 -6.30 3.62
N GLY A 379 -6.71 -6.07 3.16
CA GLY A 379 -5.60 -7.03 3.22
C GLY A 379 -5.04 -7.24 4.63
N VAL A 380 -4.80 -6.17 5.39
CA VAL A 380 -4.28 -6.27 6.77
C VAL A 380 -5.14 -7.17 7.67
N PRO A 381 -6.46 -6.96 7.82
CA PRO A 381 -7.30 -7.84 8.65
C PRO A 381 -7.43 -9.24 8.05
N PHE A 382 -7.44 -9.41 6.71
CA PHE A 382 -7.48 -10.73 6.09
C PHE A 382 -6.20 -11.54 6.37
N GLU A 383 -5.02 -10.97 6.12
CA GLU A 383 -3.74 -11.63 6.35
C GLU A 383 -3.48 -11.89 7.83
N LEU A 384 -3.85 -10.96 8.72
CA LEU A 384 -3.66 -11.10 10.16
C LEU A 384 -4.65 -12.09 10.80
N LEU A 385 -5.96 -11.94 10.54
CA LEU A 385 -7.01 -12.65 11.29
C LEU A 385 -7.50 -13.92 10.59
N VAL A 386 -7.67 -13.87 9.26
CA VAL A 386 -8.22 -14.99 8.48
C VAL A 386 -7.12 -15.97 8.05
N ARG A 387 -6.05 -15.47 7.45
CA ARG A 387 -4.87 -16.27 7.07
C ARG A 387 -3.98 -16.62 8.25
N GLN A 388 -4.08 -15.87 9.36
CA GLN A 388 -3.22 -16.00 10.55
C GLN A 388 -1.72 -15.94 10.20
N ARG A 389 -1.35 -15.13 9.20
CA ARG A 389 0.01 -15.07 8.66
C ARG A 389 1.04 -14.65 9.71
N TRP A 390 0.63 -13.78 10.64
CA TRP A 390 1.47 -13.25 11.71
C TRP A 390 0.80 -13.48 13.08
N ARG A 391 0.76 -14.76 13.53
CA ARG A 391 0.12 -15.13 14.80
C ARG A 391 0.72 -14.40 16.01
N GLY A 392 -0.16 -13.86 16.85
CA GLY A 392 0.24 -13.10 18.04
C GLY A 392 0.85 -11.72 17.73
N SER A 393 0.69 -11.22 16.50
CA SER A 393 1.04 -9.85 16.14
C SER A 393 -0.15 -8.90 16.24
N THR A 394 0.13 -7.62 16.37
CA THR A 394 -0.79 -6.51 16.03
C THR A 394 -0.36 -5.88 14.70
N PHE A 395 -1.33 -5.40 13.94
CA PHE A 395 -1.07 -4.72 12.67
C PHE A 395 -2.07 -3.55 12.50
N SER A 396 -1.54 -2.33 12.45
CA SER A 396 -2.30 -1.11 12.19
C SER A 396 -1.95 -0.51 10.83
N ILE A 397 -2.90 0.20 10.22
CA ILE A 397 -2.65 1.10 9.08
C ILE A 397 -2.61 2.54 9.61
N LEU A 398 -1.65 3.34 9.16
CA LEU A 398 -1.69 4.79 9.27
C LEU A 398 -2.19 5.36 7.94
N ASP A 399 -3.37 5.99 7.98
CA ASP A 399 -4.00 6.58 6.80
C ASP A 399 -3.41 7.96 6.46
N ALA A 400 -2.19 7.94 5.91
CA ALA A 400 -1.54 9.13 5.39
C ALA A 400 -2.28 9.72 4.18
N HIS A 401 -3.08 8.92 3.45
CA HIS A 401 -3.92 9.41 2.37
C HIS A 401 -4.95 10.42 2.88
N SER A 402 -5.75 10.01 3.88
CA SER A 402 -6.77 10.87 4.47
C SER A 402 -6.17 12.08 5.18
N ILE A 403 -5.06 11.90 5.92
CA ILE A 403 -4.33 13.02 6.55
C ILE A 403 -3.97 14.09 5.50
N LEU A 404 -3.45 13.69 4.33
CA LEU A 404 -3.13 14.65 3.28
C LEU A 404 -4.38 15.29 2.67
N THR A 405 -5.44 14.52 2.40
CA THR A 405 -6.67 15.11 1.84
C THR A 405 -7.36 16.07 2.82
N ASP A 406 -7.23 15.86 4.13
CA ASP A 406 -7.73 16.78 5.16
C ASP A 406 -6.98 18.13 5.12
N VAL A 407 -5.65 18.12 4.95
CA VAL A 407 -4.85 19.34 4.75
C VAL A 407 -5.26 20.09 3.47
N TYR A 408 -5.65 19.37 2.41
CA TYR A 408 -6.20 19.99 1.20
C TYR A 408 -7.61 20.56 1.39
N ALA A 409 -8.41 19.99 2.30
CA ALA A 409 -9.78 20.43 2.56
C ALA A 409 -9.86 21.64 3.52
N ASP A 410 -8.98 21.70 4.52
CA ASP A 410 -8.86 22.81 5.47
C ASP A 410 -7.38 23.09 5.80
N PRO A 411 -6.63 23.74 4.90
CA PRO A 411 -5.20 24.00 5.12
C PRO A 411 -4.93 24.87 6.35
N SER A 412 -5.87 25.75 6.72
CA SER A 412 -5.72 26.70 7.83
C SER A 412 -5.61 26.03 9.21
N ARG A 413 -6.04 24.77 9.30
CA ARG A 413 -5.96 23.96 10.51
C ARG A 413 -4.61 23.27 10.72
N TYR A 414 -3.80 23.14 9.66
CA TYR A 414 -2.57 22.32 9.67
C TYR A 414 -1.31 23.07 9.24
N LEU A 415 -1.44 24.16 8.49
CA LEU A 415 -0.34 24.94 7.91
C LEU A 415 -0.42 26.40 8.37
N ASP A 416 0.75 27.01 8.60
CA ASP A 416 0.84 28.44 8.91
C ASP A 416 0.44 29.30 7.69
N SER A 417 0.02 30.54 7.95
CA SER A 417 -0.31 31.49 6.88
C SER A 417 0.95 32.15 6.30
N PRO A 418 1.09 32.28 4.95
CA PRO A 418 0.15 31.84 3.92
C PRO A 418 0.31 30.34 3.57
N ALA A 419 -0.77 29.59 3.71
CA ALA A 419 -0.75 28.15 3.42
C ALA A 419 -0.60 27.86 1.91
N ASN A 420 0.30 26.96 1.56
CA ASN A 420 0.66 26.61 0.18
C ASN A 420 0.57 25.10 -0.06
N LEU A 421 -0.45 24.71 -0.82
CA LEU A 421 -0.74 23.33 -1.22
C LEU A 421 -0.20 22.98 -2.62
N THR A 422 0.34 23.96 -3.35
CA THR A 422 0.53 23.87 -4.82
C THR A 422 1.99 23.95 -5.25
N ALA A 423 2.90 24.35 -4.36
CA ALA A 423 4.32 24.48 -4.62
C ALA A 423 5.13 23.70 -3.58
N PRO A 424 6.29 23.12 -3.97
CA PRO A 424 7.28 22.72 -2.99
C PRO A 424 7.95 23.97 -2.40
N TYR A 425 8.26 23.95 -1.11
CA TYR A 425 9.03 24.99 -0.42
C TYR A 425 10.40 25.18 -1.08
N ARG A 426 11.09 24.07 -1.38
CA ARG A 426 12.38 24.06 -2.09
C ARG A 426 12.19 23.59 -3.53
N ASN A 427 12.33 24.50 -4.48
CA ASN A 427 12.21 24.21 -5.91
C ASN A 427 13.59 24.03 -6.54
N CYS A 428 13.87 22.85 -7.12
CA CYS A 428 15.15 22.51 -7.77
C CYS A 428 15.05 22.34 -9.30
N LEU A 429 14.03 22.89 -9.98
CA LEU A 429 13.84 22.72 -11.43
C LEU A 429 14.78 23.59 -12.30
N ARG A 430 15.31 24.69 -11.75
CA ARG A 430 16.23 25.63 -12.44
C ARG A 430 17.25 26.18 -11.43
N GLY A 431 18.08 25.28 -10.90
CA GLY A 431 18.79 25.51 -9.65
C GLY A 431 17.85 25.33 -8.44
N CYS A 432 18.41 25.18 -7.24
CA CYS A 432 17.64 25.02 -6.00
C CYS A 432 17.43 26.36 -5.29
N VAL A 433 16.18 26.76 -5.13
CA VAL A 433 15.78 27.99 -4.43
C VAL A 433 14.69 27.64 -3.40
N ASP A 434 14.84 28.14 -2.19
CA ASP A 434 13.83 28.05 -1.12
C ASP A 434 12.84 29.23 -1.24
N SER A 435 11.59 29.01 -0.82
CA SER A 435 10.58 30.07 -0.72
C SER A 435 10.99 31.15 0.28
N SER A 436 10.53 32.38 0.06
CA SER A 436 10.57 33.46 1.06
C SER A 436 9.54 33.31 2.17
N GLU A 437 8.49 32.52 1.92
CA GLU A 437 7.42 32.22 2.88
C GLU A 437 7.84 31.13 3.89
N PRO A 438 7.29 31.10 5.12
CA PRO A 438 7.67 30.14 6.15
C PRO A 438 7.46 28.69 5.70
N LEU A 439 8.44 27.80 5.97
CA LEU A 439 8.34 26.36 5.67
C LEU A 439 7.09 25.69 6.25
N SER A 440 6.64 26.12 7.44
CA SER A 440 5.42 25.62 8.09
C SER A 440 4.11 25.97 7.36
N GLY A 441 4.15 26.85 6.36
CA GLY A 441 3.04 27.10 5.46
C GLY A 441 2.94 26.09 4.30
N PHE A 442 3.94 25.22 4.08
CA PHE A 442 4.00 24.35 2.89
C PHE A 442 3.58 22.90 3.16
N MET A 443 2.83 22.34 2.20
CA MET A 443 2.53 20.91 2.13
C MET A 443 3.66 20.09 1.47
N TRP A 444 4.52 20.71 0.65
CA TRP A 444 5.47 20.02 -0.24
C TRP A 444 6.88 20.63 -0.24
#